data_AF-A0A962DRK0-F1
#
_entry.id   AF-A0A962DRK0-F1
#
_cell.length_a   1.000
_cell.length_b   1.000
_cell.length_c   1.000
_cell.angle_alpha   90.00
_cell.angle_beta   90.00
_cell.angle_gamma   90.00
#
_symmetry.space_group_name_H-M   'P 1'
#
loop_
_entity.id
_entity.type
_entity.pdbx_description
1 polymer ?
#
loop_
_entity_poly.entity_id
_entity_poly.type
_entity_poly.pdbx_seq_one_letter_code
_entity_poly.pdbx_strand_id
1 'polypeptide(L)'
;MSATRALILLLAGVFLGSLCSFIAAGALQQRHAVPKGTMALMQYHYSQARQNASSNRCDGPAALHHVGRLRMLAEDATPIFAAIGYADATFERRRQAFLTEVDKGIAAGADCAGIGTALKQINDACAACHHETR
;
A
#
# COMPACT_ATOMS: atom_id res chain seq x y z
N MET A 1 -1.31 -48.48 -27.12
CA MET A 1 -2.20 -47.28 -27.12
C MET A 1 -2.12 -46.62 -28.49
N SER A 2 -3.25 -46.27 -29.11
CA SER A 2 -3.23 -45.53 -30.39
C SER A 2 -2.67 -44.12 -30.20
N ALA A 3 -1.86 -43.64 -31.15
CA ALA A 3 -1.27 -42.30 -31.15
C ALA A 3 -2.33 -41.19 -30.93
N THR A 4 -3.52 -41.37 -31.48
CA THR A 4 -4.65 -40.44 -31.29
C THR A 4 -5.10 -40.34 -29.83
N ARG A 5 -5.14 -41.48 -29.11
CA ARG A 5 -5.50 -41.48 -27.68
C ARG A 5 -4.44 -40.78 -26.84
N ALA A 6 -3.16 -40.97 -27.16
CA ALA A 6 -2.07 -40.29 -26.47
C ALA A 6 -2.12 -38.76 -26.70
N LEU A 7 -2.37 -38.32 -27.93
CA LEU A 7 -2.52 -36.90 -28.27
C LEU A 7 -3.70 -36.25 -27.53
N ILE A 8 -4.85 -36.93 -27.47
CA ILE A 8 -6.04 -36.44 -26.76
C ILE A 8 -5.77 -36.29 -25.27
N LEU A 9 -5.13 -37.28 -24.64
CA LEU A 9 -4.79 -37.22 -23.22
C LEU A 9 -3.78 -36.10 -22.91
N LEU A 10 -2.82 -35.87 -23.81
CA LEU A 10 -1.86 -34.77 -23.67
C LEU A 10 -2.57 -33.41 -23.75
N LEU A 11 -3.42 -33.20 -24.76
CA LEU A 11 -4.19 -31.95 -24.89
C LEU A 11 -5.13 -31.72 -23.70
N ALA A 12 -5.80 -32.78 -23.22
CA ALA A 12 -6.65 -32.69 -22.03
C ALA A 12 -5.84 -32.33 -20.79
N GLY A 13 -4.65 -32.92 -20.61
CA GLY A 13 -3.74 -32.60 -19.50
C GLY A 13 -3.26 -31.15 -19.54
N VAL A 14 -2.86 -30.64 -20.71
CA VAL A 14 -2.45 -29.25 -20.89
C VAL A 14 -3.60 -28.28 -20.61
N PHE A 15 -4.80 -28.59 -21.10
CA PHE A 15 -5.98 -27.76 -20.86
C PHE A 15 -6.37 -27.71 -19.38
N LEU A 16 -6.36 -28.87 -18.70
CA LEU A 16 -6.67 -28.92 -17.27
C LEU A 16 -5.58 -28.21 -16.44
N GLY A 17 -4.32 -28.41 -16.78
CA GLY A 17 -3.19 -27.74 -16.12
C GLY A 17 -3.22 -26.22 -16.29
N SER A 18 -3.57 -25.70 -17.46
CA SER A 18 -3.70 -24.26 -17.68
C SER A 18 -4.86 -23.66 -16.87
N LEU A 19 -6.02 -24.34 -16.84
CA LEU A 19 -7.16 -23.91 -16.05
C LEU A 19 -6.81 -23.82 -14.55
N CYS A 20 -6.16 -24.85 -14.00
CA CYS A 20 -5.68 -24.83 -12.61
C CYS A 20 -4.69 -23.68 -12.36
N SER A 21 -3.80 -23.40 -13.31
CA SER A 21 -2.82 -22.31 -13.20
C SER A 21 -3.50 -20.94 -13.14
N PHE A 22 -4.52 -20.70 -13.97
CA PHE A 22 -5.27 -19.43 -13.94
C PHE A 22 -6.03 -19.23 -12.62
N ILE A 23 -6.64 -20.28 -12.07
CA ILE A 23 -7.34 -20.21 -10.78
C ILE A 23 -6.35 -19.91 -9.65
N ALA A 24 -5.20 -20.59 -9.62
CA ALA A 24 -4.17 -20.36 -8.62
C ALA A 24 -3.58 -18.94 -8.72
N ALA A 25 -3.30 -18.47 -9.94
CA ALA A 25 -2.84 -17.10 -10.17
C ALA A 25 -3.88 -16.06 -9.70
N GLY A 26 -5.17 -16.29 -9.99
CA GLY A 26 -6.26 -15.42 -9.54
C GLY A 26 -6.37 -15.36 -8.01
N ALA A 27 -6.29 -16.49 -7.32
CA ALA A 27 -6.33 -16.56 -5.86
C ALA A 27 -5.14 -15.82 -5.22
N LEU A 28 -3.93 -16.00 -5.76
CA LEU A 28 -2.74 -15.28 -5.31
C LEU A 28 -2.86 -13.76 -5.56
N GLN A 29 -3.42 -13.37 -6.70
CA GLN A 29 -3.61 -11.95 -7.02
C GLN A 29 -4.61 -11.29 -6.05
N GLN A 30 -5.68 -11.99 -5.68
CA GLN A 30 -6.64 -11.51 -4.68
C GLN A 30 -6.03 -11.41 -3.29
N ARG A 31 -5.15 -12.34 -2.89
CA ARG A 31 -4.46 -12.30 -1.59
C ARG A 31 -3.68 -11.00 -1.37
N HIS A 32 -3.10 -10.43 -2.43
CA HIS A 32 -2.33 -9.19 -2.36
C HIS A 32 -3.08 -7.94 -2.81
N ALA A 33 -4.35 -8.04 -3.19
CA ALA A 33 -5.12 -6.92 -3.71
C ALA A 33 -5.30 -5.81 -2.66
N VAL A 34 -5.69 -6.19 -1.43
CA VAL A 34 -5.93 -5.23 -0.35
C VAL A 34 -4.64 -4.52 0.10
N PRO A 35 -3.53 -5.23 0.44
CA PRO A 35 -2.27 -4.56 0.81
C PRO A 35 -1.73 -3.62 -0.28
N LYS A 36 -1.80 -4.02 -1.55
CA LYS A 36 -1.40 -3.16 -2.67
C LYS A 36 -2.30 -1.94 -2.79
N GLY A 37 -3.61 -2.13 -2.63
CA GLY A 37 -4.60 -1.05 -2.61
C GLY A 37 -4.32 -0.04 -1.49
N THR A 38 -4.02 -0.51 -0.28
CA THR A 38 -3.65 0.34 0.85
C THR A 38 -2.44 1.21 0.53
N MET A 39 -1.36 0.63 0.00
CA MET A 39 -0.17 1.40 -0.39
C MET A 39 -0.45 2.39 -1.52
N ALA A 40 -1.28 2.02 -2.50
CA ALA A 40 -1.68 2.92 -3.58
C ALA A 40 -2.49 4.12 -3.04
N LEU A 41 -3.41 3.89 -2.11
CA LEU A 41 -4.18 4.95 -1.46
C LEU A 41 -3.31 5.84 -0.55
N MET A 42 -2.32 5.27 0.13
CA MET A 42 -1.35 6.05 0.89
C MET A 42 -0.55 6.96 -0.04
N GLN A 43 -0.02 6.43 -1.16
CA GLN A 43 0.68 7.26 -2.15
C GLN A 43 -0.21 8.37 -2.72
N TYR A 44 -1.48 8.06 -3.00
CA TYR A 44 -2.46 9.04 -3.47
C TYR A 44 -2.68 10.16 -2.46
N HIS A 45 -2.95 9.84 -1.19
CA HIS A 45 -3.19 10.86 -0.18
C HIS A 45 -1.93 11.68 0.13
N TYR A 46 -0.75 11.05 0.11
CA TYR A 46 0.51 11.78 0.21
C TYR A 46 0.69 12.80 -0.91
N SER A 47 0.46 12.40 -2.17
CA SER A 47 0.64 13.30 -3.32
C SER A 47 -0.37 14.45 -3.32
N GLN A 48 -1.60 14.21 -2.87
CA GLN A 48 -2.63 15.25 -2.75
C GLN A 48 -2.35 16.21 -1.60
N ALA A 49 -1.90 15.71 -0.44
CA ALA A 49 -1.47 16.56 0.66
C ALA A 49 -0.35 17.51 0.21
N ARG A 50 0.64 16.98 -0.51
CA ARG A 50 1.75 17.77 -1.05
C ARG A 50 1.28 18.83 -2.04
N GLN A 51 0.43 18.46 -3.00
CA GLN A 51 -0.11 19.41 -3.99
C GLN A 51 -0.88 20.55 -3.32
N ASN A 52 -1.75 20.23 -2.36
CA ASN A 52 -2.54 21.24 -1.66
C ASN A 52 -1.67 22.17 -0.80
N ALA A 53 -0.66 21.62 -0.13
CA ALA A 53 0.29 22.40 0.69
C ALA A 53 1.23 23.28 -0.14
N SER A 54 1.65 22.84 -1.33
CA SER A 54 2.56 23.60 -2.21
C SER A 54 1.86 24.49 -3.24
N SER A 55 0.53 24.50 -3.27
CA SER A 55 -0.23 25.29 -4.23
C SER A 55 -0.06 26.79 -3.98
N ASN A 56 -0.15 27.61 -5.04
CA ASN A 56 0.08 29.06 -4.97
C ASN A 56 -0.85 29.80 -3.98
N ARG A 57 -1.99 29.18 -3.63
CA ARG A 57 -2.94 29.70 -2.62
C ARG A 57 -2.90 28.95 -1.30
N CYS A 58 -2.20 27.83 -1.20
CA CYS A 58 -2.22 26.90 -0.06
C CYS A 58 -3.66 26.51 0.35
N ASP A 59 -4.05 25.27 0.10
CA ASP A 59 -5.29 24.72 0.68
C ASP A 59 -4.93 23.88 1.92
N GLY A 60 -4.70 24.57 3.03
CA GLY A 60 -4.33 23.96 4.32
C GLY A 60 -5.33 22.93 4.83
N PRO A 61 -6.65 23.23 4.87
CA PRO A 61 -7.67 22.26 5.25
C PRO A 61 -7.69 21.01 4.36
N ALA A 62 -7.56 21.16 3.03
CA ALA A 62 -7.51 20.01 2.13
C ALA A 62 -6.21 19.20 2.29
N ALA A 63 -5.08 19.87 2.52
CA ALA A 63 -3.82 19.21 2.82
C ALA A 63 -3.91 18.39 4.11
N LEU A 64 -4.42 19.01 5.19
CA LEU A 64 -4.63 18.37 6.49
C LEU A 64 -5.57 17.17 6.40
N HIS A 65 -6.67 17.29 5.63
CA HIS A 65 -7.58 16.19 5.38
C HIS A 65 -6.84 14.97 4.82
N HIS A 66 -5.96 15.15 3.83
CA HIS A 66 -5.19 14.06 3.25
C HIS A 66 -4.13 13.49 4.20
N VAL A 67 -3.51 14.30 5.06
CA VAL A 67 -2.63 13.80 6.13
C VAL A 67 -3.44 12.93 7.11
N GLY A 68 -4.66 13.33 7.48
CA GLY A 68 -5.56 12.51 8.29
C GLY A 68 -5.90 11.17 7.63
N ARG A 69 -6.10 11.15 6.30
CA ARG A 69 -6.31 9.89 5.56
C ARG A 69 -5.10 8.95 5.60
N LEU A 70 -3.87 9.49 5.58
CA LEU A 70 -2.66 8.69 5.75
C LEU A 70 -2.62 8.02 7.12
N ARG A 71 -3.01 8.73 8.18
CA ARG A 71 -3.06 8.17 9.53
C ARG A 71 -3.99 6.96 9.60
N MET A 72 -5.22 7.11 9.12
CA MET A 72 -6.21 6.03 9.14
C MET A 72 -5.71 4.79 8.37
N LEU A 73 -5.15 5.00 7.17
CA LEU A 73 -4.60 3.89 6.37
C LEU A 73 -3.42 3.19 7.06
N ALA A 74 -2.59 3.93 7.81
CA ALA A 74 -1.49 3.35 8.58
C ALA A 74 -1.97 2.62 9.83
N GLU A 75 -3.09 3.01 10.44
CA GLU A 75 -3.74 2.23 11.51
C GLU A 75 -4.32 0.92 10.97
N ASP A 76 -4.96 0.96 9.79
CA ASP A 76 -5.49 -0.23 9.12
C ASP A 76 -4.39 -1.17 8.58
N ALA A 77 -3.15 -0.68 8.44
CA ALA A 77 -2.07 -1.44 7.82
C ALA A 77 -1.70 -2.70 8.62
N THR A 78 -1.70 -2.68 9.95
CA THR A 78 -1.35 -3.88 10.75
C THR A 78 -2.25 -5.08 10.44
N PRO A 79 -3.59 -5.01 10.57
CA PRO A 79 -4.44 -6.15 10.24
C PRO A 79 -4.40 -6.53 8.75
N ILE A 80 -4.26 -5.56 7.84
CA ILE A 80 -4.16 -5.83 6.39
C ILE A 80 -2.90 -6.64 6.03
N PHE A 81 -1.74 -6.24 6.56
CA PHE A 81 -0.48 -6.91 6.27
C PHE A 81 -0.29 -8.19 7.09
N ALA A 82 -0.92 -8.30 8.27
CA ALA A 82 -0.97 -9.54 9.03
C ALA A 82 -1.69 -10.65 8.26
N ALA A 83 -2.77 -10.33 7.52
CA ALA A 83 -3.52 -11.31 6.72
C ALA A 83 -2.68 -12.00 5.63
N ILE A 84 -1.56 -11.39 5.22
CA ILE A 84 -0.61 -11.97 4.26
C ILE A 84 0.70 -12.43 4.91
N GLY A 85 0.81 -12.37 6.24
CA GLY A 85 2.00 -12.80 6.99
C GLY A 85 3.17 -11.81 6.97
N TYR A 86 2.94 -10.52 6.71
CA TYR A 86 3.99 -9.50 6.60
C TYR A 86 4.13 -8.58 7.81
N ALA A 87 3.18 -8.61 8.76
CA ALA A 87 3.19 -7.73 9.93
C ALA A 87 4.08 -8.27 11.07
N ASP A 88 5.40 -8.28 10.84
CA ASP A 88 6.38 -8.61 11.87
C ASP A 88 6.76 -7.41 12.76
N ALA A 89 7.67 -7.61 13.71
CA ALA A 89 8.12 -6.56 14.63
C ALA A 89 8.83 -5.39 13.90
N THR A 90 9.50 -5.65 12.79
CA THR A 90 10.17 -4.63 11.97
C THR A 90 9.13 -3.76 11.28
N PHE A 91 8.12 -4.38 10.66
CA PHE A 91 6.99 -3.69 10.07
C PHE A 91 6.27 -2.80 11.09
N GLU A 92 5.92 -3.35 12.26
CA GLU A 92 5.19 -2.60 13.28
C GLU A 92 6.00 -1.40 13.79
N ARG A 93 7.31 -1.58 14.03
CA ARG A 93 8.21 -0.48 14.40
C ARG A 93 8.24 0.63 13.33
N ARG A 94 8.32 0.26 12.04
CA ARG A 94 8.35 1.23 10.94
C ARG A 94 7.00 1.94 10.77
N ARG A 95 5.89 1.23 10.93
CA ARG A 95 4.54 1.77 10.93
C ARG A 95 4.33 2.78 12.07
N GLN A 96 4.81 2.49 13.28
CA GLN A 96 4.75 3.42 14.41
C GLN A 96 5.59 4.68 14.18
N ALA A 97 6.78 4.53 13.60
CA ALA A 97 7.61 5.68 13.20
C ALA A 97 6.88 6.54 12.15
N PHE A 98 6.23 5.92 11.16
CA PHE A 98 5.41 6.63 10.19
C PHE A 98 4.24 7.39 10.85
N LEU A 99 3.48 6.73 11.75
CA LEU A 99 2.39 7.38 12.48
C LEU A 99 2.87 8.60 13.28
N THR A 100 4.05 8.51 13.90
CA THR A 100 4.65 9.62 14.66
C THR A 100 4.88 10.85 13.77
N GLU A 101 5.37 10.67 12.55
CA GLU A 101 5.59 11.79 11.62
C GLU A 101 4.27 12.33 11.05
N VAL A 102 3.28 11.46 10.81
CA VAL A 102 1.93 11.88 10.42
C VAL A 102 1.27 12.71 11.52
N ASP A 103 1.42 12.32 12.78
CA ASP A 103 0.85 13.05 13.92
C ASP A 103 1.43 14.44 14.09
N LYS A 104 2.73 14.62 13.83
CA LYS A 104 3.33 15.96 13.76
C LYS A 104 2.69 16.81 12.67
N GLY A 105 2.39 16.21 11.51
CA GLY A 105 1.68 16.87 10.42
C GLY A 105 0.24 17.26 10.80
N ILE A 106 -0.47 16.41 11.55
CA ILE A 106 -1.81 16.71 12.06
C ILE A 106 -1.76 17.83 13.11
N ALA A 107 -0.78 17.78 14.01
CA ALA A 107 -0.59 18.78 15.06
C ALA A 107 -0.24 20.17 14.51
N ALA A 108 0.37 20.26 13.32
CA ALA A 108 0.59 21.52 12.62
C ALA A 108 -0.73 22.21 12.19
N GLY A 109 -1.86 21.50 12.20
CA GLY A 109 -3.15 22.02 11.78
C GLY A 109 -3.16 22.36 10.29
N ALA A 110 -3.97 23.36 9.90
CA ALA A 110 -4.09 23.77 8.50
C ALA A 110 -2.97 24.72 8.02
N ASP A 111 -1.81 24.70 8.67
CA ASP A 111 -0.62 25.46 8.22
C ASP A 111 0.14 24.69 7.13
N CYS A 112 0.12 25.20 5.90
CA CYS A 112 0.81 24.56 4.77
C CYS A 112 2.33 24.51 4.93
N ALA A 113 2.96 25.46 5.62
CA ALA A 113 4.41 25.41 5.84
C ALA A 113 4.77 24.28 6.82
N GLY A 114 4.02 24.17 7.91
CA GLY A 114 4.08 23.05 8.85
C GLY A 114 3.80 21.70 8.18
N ILE A 115 2.71 21.58 7.42
CA ILE A 115 2.38 20.37 6.67
C ILE A 115 3.47 20.03 5.66
N GLY A 116 3.99 21.00 4.91
CA GLY A 116 5.06 20.78 3.94
C GLY A 116 6.33 20.22 4.58
N THR A 117 6.68 20.71 5.78
CA THR A 117 7.79 20.19 6.58
C THR A 117 7.52 18.75 7.04
N ALA A 118 6.32 18.48 7.55
CA ALA A 118 5.92 17.13 7.97
C ALA A 118 5.92 16.13 6.81
N LEU A 119 5.46 16.55 5.61
CA LEU A 119 5.44 15.70 4.41
C LEU A 119 6.84 15.25 3.97
N LYS A 120 7.89 15.99 4.29
CA LYS A 120 9.27 15.53 4.08
C LYS A 120 9.59 14.35 4.99
N GLN A 121 9.31 14.47 6.29
CA GLN A 121 9.57 13.41 7.28
C GLN A 121 8.70 12.16 7.02
N ILE A 122 7.44 12.36 6.60
CA ILE A 122 6.54 11.29 6.18
C ILE A 122 7.13 10.53 4.99
N ASN A 123 7.68 11.23 3.99
CA ASN A 123 8.32 10.58 2.84
C ASN A 123 9.56 9.76 3.24
N ASP A 124 10.36 10.28 4.16
CA ASP A 124 11.53 9.56 4.67
C ASP A 124 11.09 8.30 5.45
N ALA A 125 10.00 8.38 6.21
CA ALA A 125 9.39 7.22 6.87
C ALA A 125 8.83 6.18 5.87
N CYS A 126 8.21 6.63 4.76
CA CYS A 126 7.81 5.74 3.66
C CYS A 126 9.01 4.97 3.10
N ALA A 127 10.11 5.68 2.81
CA ALA A 127 11.33 5.09 2.27
C ALA A 127 11.97 4.10 3.24
N ALA A 128 12.05 4.46 4.53
CA ALA A 128 12.62 3.60 5.56
C ALA A 128 11.80 2.31 5.77
N CYS A 129 10.46 2.38 5.70
CA CYS A 129 9.61 1.20 5.74
C CYS A 129 9.89 0.28 4.54
N HIS A 130 9.80 0.83 3.32
CA HIS A 130 10.00 0.05 2.08
C HIS A 130 11.43 -0.49 1.89
N HIS A 131 12.43 0.10 2.54
CA HIS A 131 13.79 -0.42 2.50
C HIS A 131 13.94 -1.71 3.31
N GLU A 132 13.28 -1.80 4.46
CA GLU A 132 13.44 -2.91 5.42
C GLU A 132 12.36 -3.99 5.31
N THR A 133 11.23 -3.71 4.67
CA THR A 133 10.08 -4.62 4.57
C THR A 133 9.74 -5.00 3.12
N ARG A 134 10.75 -5.18 2.27
CA ARG A 134 10.57 -5.50 0.84
C ARG A 134 10.36 -6.98 0.55
#